data_AF-A0A832YIQ0-F1
#
_entry.id   AF-A0A832YIQ0-F1
#
_cell.length_a   1.000
_cell.length_b   1.000
_cell.length_c   1.000
_cell.angle_alpha   90.00
_cell.angle_beta   90.00
_cell.angle_gamma   90.00
#
_symmetry.space_group_name_H-M   'P 1'
#
loop_
_entity.id
_entity.type
_entity.pdbx_description
1 polymer ?
#
loop_
_entity_poly.entity_id
_entity_poly.type
_entity_poly.pdbx_seq_one_letter_code
_entity_poly.pdbx_strand_id
1 'polypeptide(L)' 'ADLILEIDEGELIHTENSYKYTISQIKQMFTMTGYQIKAMWNDDNRYYSLVLLSKND' A
#
# COMPACT_ATOMS: atom_id res chain seq x y z
N ALA A 1 -5.87 35.28 -0.47
CA ALA A 1 -7.30 35.39 -0.14
C ALA A 1 -7.65 34.19 0.69
N ASP A 2 -8.35 34.38 1.80
CA ASP A 2 -8.71 33.28 2.70
C ASP A 2 -9.94 32.55 2.14
N LEU A 3 -9.95 31.22 2.26
CA LEU A 3 -11.07 30.36 1.85
C LEU A 3 -11.87 29.97 3.10
N ILE A 4 -13.15 30.33 3.12
CA ILE A 4 -14.12 29.91 4.14
C ILE A 4 -15.04 28.88 3.50
N LEU A 5 -15.17 27.71 4.13
CA LEU A 5 -16.07 26.64 3.75
C LEU A 5 -16.98 26.33 4.93
N GLU A 6 -18.28 26.20 4.68
CA GLU A 6 -19.24 25.71 5.68
C GLU A 6 -19.30 24.19 5.58
N ILE A 7 -19.48 23.53 6.72
CA ILE A 7 -19.60 22.07 6.83
C ILE A 7 -20.90 21.78 7.57
N ASP A 8 -21.76 20.96 6.96
CA ASP A 8 -23.06 20.62 7.52
C ASP A 8 -22.95 19.65 8.71
N GLU A 9 -23.96 19.62 9.58
CA GLU A 9 -24.05 18.63 10.66
C GLU A 9 -24.06 17.20 10.06
N GLY A 10 -23.00 16.45 10.35
CA GLY A 10 -22.83 15.08 9.85
C GLY A 10 -22.12 14.97 8.49
N GLU A 11 -21.69 16.08 7.89
CA GLU A 11 -20.86 16.05 6.69
C GLU A 11 -19.48 15.42 6.98
N LEU A 12 -19.07 14.50 6.11
CA LEU A 12 -17.83 13.73 6.27
C LEU A 12 -16.75 14.27 5.33
N ILE A 13 -15.58 14.56 5.88
CA ILE A 13 -14.38 14.89 5.10
C ILE A 13 -13.53 13.63 4.95
N HIS A 14 -13.26 13.25 3.70
CA HIS A 14 -12.31 12.21 3.39
C HIS A 14 -10.87 12.71 3.57
N THR A 15 -10.11 12.11 4.49
CA THR A 15 -8.76 12.57 4.83
C THR A 15 -7.64 11.73 4.24
N GLU A 16 -7.91 10.46 3.89
CA GLU A 16 -6.86 9.55 3.46
C GLU A 16 -7.36 8.45 2.51
N ASN A 17 -6.59 8.17 1.47
CA ASN A 17 -6.70 6.92 0.71
C ASN A 17 -5.56 5.99 1.06
N SER A 18 -5.87 4.72 1.37
CA SER A 18 -4.88 3.70 1.64
C SER A 18 -4.90 2.62 0.56
N TYR A 19 -4.07 2.80 -0.48
CA TYR A 19 -3.98 1.85 -1.60
C TYR A 19 -3.46 0.49 -1.10
N LYS A 20 -4.16 -0.59 -1.49
CA LYS A 20 -3.83 -1.96 -1.08
C LYS A 20 -3.21 -2.72 -2.25
N TYR A 21 -2.23 -3.56 -1.95
CA TYR A 21 -1.51 -4.36 -2.94
C TYR A 21 -1.92 -5.81 -2.86
N THR A 22 -2.11 -6.42 -4.03
CA THR A 22 -2.17 -7.87 -4.18
C THR A 22 -0.75 -8.46 -4.25
N ILE A 23 -0.61 -9.74 -3.90
CA ILE A 23 0.67 -10.46 -3.99
C ILE A 23 1.22 -10.44 -5.44
N SER A 24 0.35 -10.54 -6.45
CA SER A 24 0.77 -10.47 -7.86
C SER A 24 1.33 -9.11 -8.23
N GLN A 25 0.70 -8.01 -7.79
CA GLN A 25 1.21 -6.66 -7.99
C GLN A 25 2.58 -6.47 -7.34
N ILE A 26 2.76 -6.96 -6.10
CA ILE A 26 4.06 -6.91 -5.40
C ILE A 26 5.14 -7.62 -6.23
N LYS A 27 4.86 -8.85 -6.68
CA LYS A 27 5.81 -9.62 -7.51
C LYS A 27 6.15 -8.89 -8.80
N GLN A 28 5.16 -8.40 -9.53
CA GLN A 28 5.37 -7.66 -10.77
C GLN A 28 6.20 -6.39 -10.53
N MET A 29 5.90 -5.64 -9.47
CA MET A 29 6.64 -4.43 -9.13
C MET A 29 8.13 -4.71 -8.96
N PHE A 30 8.48 -5.75 -8.20
CA PHE A 30 9.89 -6.06 -7.95
C PHE A 30 10.62 -6.71 -9.13
N THR A 31 9.92 -7.33 -10.09
CA THR A 31 10.56 -7.81 -11.34
C THR A 31 11.20 -6.70 -12.17
N MET A 32 10.73 -5.46 -12.02
CA MET A 32 11.24 -4.29 -12.74
C MET A 32 12.31 -3.53 -11.95
N THR A 33 12.75 -4.07 -10.81
CA THR A 33 13.73 -3.42 -9.92
C THR A 33 15.04 -4.20 -9.84
N GLY A 34 16.09 -3.58 -9.33
CA GLY A 34 17.34 -4.26 -8.97
C GLY A 34 17.25 -5.09 -7.67
N TYR A 35 16.05 -5.41 -7.20
CA TYR A 35 15.80 -6.19 -5.99
C TYR A 35 15.08 -7.50 -6.33
N GLN A 36 15.34 -8.53 -5.53
CA GLN A 36 14.69 -9.84 -5.58
C GLN A 36 13.97 -10.13 -4.27
N ILE A 37 12.81 -10.77 -4.37
CA ILE A 37 12.05 -11.27 -3.22
C ILE A 37 12.74 -12.52 -2.68
N LYS A 38 13.17 -12.47 -1.41
CA LYS A 38 13.81 -13.60 -0.70
C LYS A 38 12.81 -14.42 0.10
N ALA A 39 11.83 -13.77 0.70
CA ALA A 39 10.79 -14.43 1.47
C ALA A 39 9.52 -13.58 1.52
N MET A 40 8.40 -14.24 1.76
CA MET A 40 7.11 -13.60 1.95
C MET A 40 6.32 -14.38 3.01
N TRP A 41 5.87 -13.67 4.04
CA TRP A 41 5.02 -14.22 5.10
C TRP A 41 3.68 -13.53 5.08
N ASN A 42 2.63 -14.30 5.30
CA ASN A 42 1.26 -13.80 5.34
C ASN A 42 0.61 -14.30 6.63
N ASP A 43 -0.36 -13.54 7.14
CA ASP A 43 -1.30 -14.09 8.12
C ASP A 43 -2.17 -15.18 7.48
N ASP A 44 -2.86 -15.96 8.32
CA ASP A 44 -3.67 -17.10 7.87
C ASP A 44 -4.76 -16.71 6.87
N ASN A 45 -5.32 -15.49 7.02
CA ASN A 45 -6.36 -14.96 6.14
C ASN A 45 -5.79 -14.17 4.96
N ARG A 46 -4.47 -13.97 4.90
CA ARG A 46 -3.76 -13.21 3.86
C ARG A 46 -4.25 -11.77 3.70
N TYR A 47 -4.59 -11.11 4.80
CA TYR A 47 -4.91 -9.69 4.82
C TYR A 47 -3.66 -8.80 4.89
N TYR A 48 -2.54 -9.36 5.34
CA TYR A 48 -1.27 -8.66 5.46
C TYR A 48 -0.11 -9.53 5.01
N SER A 49 0.88 -8.90 4.38
CA SER A 49 2.09 -9.57 3.89
C SER A 49 3.34 -8.82 4.33
N LEU A 50 4.30 -9.55 4.88
CA LEU A 50 5.68 -9.09 5.08
C LEU A 50 6.56 -9.66 3.96
N VAL A 51 7.30 -8.79 3.27
CA VAL A 51 8.13 -9.16 2.12
C VAL A 51 9.58 -8.80 2.40
N LEU A 52 10.46 -9.80 2.40
CA LEU A 52 11.90 -9.59 2.50
C LEU A 52 12.50 -9.48 1.10
N LEU A 53 13.26 -8.41 0.86
CA LEU A 53 13.94 -8.12 -0.39
C LEU A 53 15.44 -8.04 -0.17
N SER A 54 16.22 -8.44 -1.18
CA SER A 54 17.65 -8.10 -1.25
C SER A 54 17.98 -7.53 -2.62
N LYS A 55 19.09 -6.80 -2.72
CA LYS A 55 19.65 -6.43 -4.01
C LYS A 55 19.97 -7.70 -4.81
N ASN A 56 19.83 -7.62 -6.13
CA ASN A 56 20.42 -8.61 -7.03
C ASN A 56 21.94 -8.48 -6.97
N ASP A 57 22.64 -9.61 -7.00
CA ASP A 57 24.10 -9.63 -7.11
C ASP A 57 24.54 -9.12 -8.50
#